data_AF-A0A9W7MAE3-F1
#
_entry.id   AF-A0A9W7MAE3-F1
#
_cell.length_a   1.000
_cell.length_b   1.000
_cell.length_c   1.000
_cell.angle_alpha   90.00
_cell.angle_beta   90.00
_cell.angle_gamma   90.00
#
_symmetry.space_group_name_H-M   'P 1'
#
loop_
_entity.id
_entity.type
_entity.pdbx_description
1 polymer ?
#
loop_
_entity_poly.entity_id
_entity_poly.type
_entity_poly.pdbx_seq_one_letter_code
_entity_poly.pdbx_strand_id
1 'polypeptide(L)'
;MIENYHPGLGDHRWPLVTHFVGCKPCGKFGDYSVERCLKQMDRAFNFGDNQILQMYGFAHKSLGSRRVKRVRNETGNPLEVKDELGLLHPAFKAVKVSSS
;
A
#
# COMPACT_ATOMS: atom_id res chain seq x y z
N MET A 1 -6.43 10.63 -6.07
CA MET A 1 -5.43 10.45 -4.98
C MET A 1 -4.06 10.24 -5.59
N ILE A 2 -3.80 9.10 -6.22
CA ILE A 2 -2.49 8.75 -6.81
C ILE A 2 -1.91 9.84 -7.74
N GLU A 3 -2.74 10.49 -8.55
CA GLU A 3 -2.27 11.50 -9.52
C GLU A 3 -1.93 12.86 -8.90
N ASN A 4 -2.53 13.20 -7.75
CA ASN A 4 -2.50 14.56 -7.21
C ASN A 4 -1.87 14.67 -5.81
N TYR A 5 -1.70 13.55 -5.11
CA TYR A 5 -1.29 13.50 -3.71
C TYR A 5 -0.33 12.33 -3.47
N HIS A 6 0.33 12.35 -2.31
CA HIS A 6 1.28 11.32 -1.87
C HIS A 6 0.89 10.77 -0.48
N PRO A 7 1.38 9.57 -0.11
CA PRO A 7 1.19 9.00 1.22
C PRO A 7 1.81 9.84 2.34
N GLY A 8 1.30 9.66 3.56
CA GLY A 8 1.74 10.37 4.76
C GLY A 8 0.77 11.46 5.26
N LEU A 9 -0.28 11.79 4.50
CA LEU A 9 -1.26 12.84 4.88
C LEU A 9 -2.34 12.32 5.84
N GLY A 10 -2.82 11.10 5.65
CA GLY A 10 -3.80 10.45 6.54
C GLY A 10 -5.24 10.94 6.43
N ASP A 11 -5.52 11.95 5.60
CA ASP A 11 -6.82 12.59 5.44
C ASP A 11 -7.47 12.30 4.06
N HIS A 12 -8.45 13.10 3.63
CA HIS A 12 -9.14 12.96 2.35
C HIS A 12 -8.21 12.92 1.12
N ARG A 13 -6.97 13.41 1.23
CA ARG A 13 -5.96 13.39 0.17
C ARG A 13 -5.28 12.03 0.07
N TRP A 14 -5.07 11.37 1.22
CA TRP A 14 -4.51 10.01 1.33
C TRP A 14 -4.96 9.35 2.63
N PRO A 15 -6.09 8.62 2.65
CA PRO A 15 -6.72 8.19 3.88
C PRO A 15 -5.86 7.14 4.61
N LEU A 16 -5.68 7.32 5.92
CA LEU A 16 -4.97 6.34 6.76
C LEU A 16 -5.73 5.01 6.84
N VAL A 17 -7.06 5.07 6.96
CA VAL A 17 -7.94 3.92 7.11
C VAL A 17 -9.05 3.98 6.07
N THR A 18 -9.23 2.88 5.32
CA THR A 18 -10.44 2.64 4.51
C THR A 18 -11.26 1.56 5.19
N HIS A 19 -12.29 1.97 5.95
CA HIS A 19 -13.14 1.05 6.69
C HIS A 19 -14.43 0.74 5.92
N PHE A 20 -14.66 -0.55 5.61
CA PHE A 20 -15.80 -1.01 4.82
C PHE A 20 -17.05 -1.29 5.68
N VAL A 21 -17.54 -0.28 6.40
CA VAL A 21 -18.76 -0.38 7.21
C VAL A 21 -19.95 -0.82 6.34
N GLY A 22 -20.76 -1.77 6.84
CA GLY A 22 -21.93 -2.30 6.12
C GLY A 22 -21.60 -3.41 5.10
N CYS A 23 -20.34 -3.53 4.68
CA CYS A 23 -19.88 -4.70 3.92
C CYS A 23 -19.69 -5.89 4.87
N LYS A 24 -20.33 -7.02 4.58
CA LYS A 24 -20.22 -8.24 5.39
C LYS A 24 -19.71 -9.41 4.55
N PRO A 25 -18.43 -9.42 4.12
CA PRO A 25 -17.91 -10.43 3.21
C PRO A 25 -17.90 -11.86 3.79
N CYS A 26 -17.86 -11.98 5.12
CA CYS A 26 -17.98 -13.27 5.83
C CYS A 26 -19.44 -13.64 6.17
N GLY A 27 -20.37 -12.68 6.12
CA GLY A 27 -21.76 -12.84 6.50
C GLY A 27 -22.71 -12.93 5.29
N LYS A 28 -24.00 -13.17 5.55
CA LYS A 28 -25.01 -13.32 4.49
C LYS A 28 -25.78 -12.04 4.15
N PHE A 29 -25.87 -11.09 5.07
CA PHE A 29 -26.73 -9.89 4.93
C PHE A 29 -25.94 -8.59 5.17
N GLY A 30 -25.32 -8.07 4.12
CA GLY A 30 -24.70 -6.74 4.13
C GLY A 30 -25.64 -5.64 3.65
N ASP A 31 -25.32 -4.39 3.99
CA ASP A 31 -26.09 -3.21 3.56
C ASP A 31 -25.79 -2.84 2.11
N TYR A 32 -24.70 -3.40 1.56
CA TYR A 32 -24.24 -3.21 0.19
C TYR A 32 -24.05 -4.57 -0.51
N SER A 33 -24.07 -4.56 -1.85
CA SER A 33 -23.83 -5.79 -2.62
C SER A 33 -22.44 -6.35 -2.36
N VAL A 34 -22.37 -7.66 -2.12
CA VAL A 34 -21.12 -8.37 -1.79
C VAL A 34 -20.07 -8.18 -2.89
N GLU A 35 -20.48 -8.26 -4.16
CA GLU A 35 -19.57 -8.07 -5.30
C GLU A 35 -18.91 -6.68 -5.28
N ARG A 36 -19.68 -5.62 -5.04
CA ARG A 36 -19.15 -4.25 -4.97
C ARG A 36 -18.20 -4.13 -3.79
N CYS A 37 -18.56 -4.66 -2.63
CA CYS A 37 -17.71 -4.66 -1.45
C CYS A 37 -16.37 -5.34 -1.73
N LEU A 38 -16.37 -6.58 -2.22
CA LEU A 38 -15.15 -7.34 -2.51
C LEU A 38 -14.28 -6.64 -3.55
N LYS A 39 -14.88 -6.12 -4.63
CA LYS A 39 -14.14 -5.40 -5.68
C LYS A 39 -13.47 -4.12 -5.14
N GLN A 40 -14.11 -3.40 -4.22
CA GLN A 40 -13.53 -2.20 -3.62
C GLN A 40 -12.52 -2.54 -2.51
N MET A 41 -12.72 -3.64 -1.78
CA MET A 41 -11.74 -4.18 -0.83
C MET A 41 -10.45 -4.57 -1.55
N ASP A 42 -10.53 -5.28 -2.67
CA ASP A 42 -9.37 -5.63 -3.51
C ASP A 42 -8.61 -4.36 -3.96
N ARG A 43 -9.34 -3.30 -4.34
CA ARG A 43 -8.74 -2.02 -4.75
C ARG A 43 -8.09 -1.28 -3.59
N ALA A 44 -8.72 -1.24 -2.42
CA ALA A 44 -8.16 -0.61 -1.23
C ALA A 44 -6.93 -1.36 -0.71
N PHE A 45 -6.97 -2.70 -0.74
CA PHE A 45 -5.81 -3.53 -0.47
C PHE A 45 -4.66 -3.18 -1.41
N ASN A 46 -4.87 -3.24 -2.72
CA ASN A 46 -3.80 -2.93 -3.70
C ASN A 46 -3.32 -1.47 -3.63
N PHE A 47 -4.16 -0.53 -3.18
CA PHE A 47 -3.76 0.86 -2.93
C PHE A 47 -2.78 0.97 -1.77
N GLY A 48 -3.01 0.21 -0.69
CA GLY A 48 -2.06 0.05 0.41
C GLY A 48 -0.81 -0.73 -0.02
N ASP A 49 -1.00 -1.89 -0.64
CA ASP A 49 0.07 -2.83 -0.99
C ASP A 49 1.06 -2.24 -2.01
N ASN A 50 0.60 -1.37 -2.91
CA ASN A 50 1.51 -0.62 -3.79
C ASN A 50 2.58 0.18 -3.03
N GLN A 51 2.24 0.75 -1.86
CA GLN A 51 3.22 1.50 -1.04
C GLN A 51 4.29 0.55 -0.46
N ILE A 52 3.94 -0.72 -0.24
CA ILE A 52 4.87 -1.75 0.22
C ILE A 52 5.71 -2.29 -0.94
N LEU A 53 5.07 -2.68 -2.04
CA LEU A 53 5.73 -3.23 -3.23
C LEU A 53 6.74 -2.27 -3.86
N GLN A 54 6.46 -0.96 -3.81
CA GLN A 54 7.36 0.07 -4.34
C GLN A 54 8.73 0.06 -3.67
N MET A 55 8.82 -0.24 -2.37
CA MET A 55 10.10 -0.42 -1.67
C MET A 55 10.99 -1.47 -2.34
N TYR A 56 10.36 -2.49 -2.93
CA TYR A 56 11.03 -3.62 -3.56
C TYR A 56 11.06 -3.54 -5.09
N GLY A 57 10.66 -2.40 -5.67
CA GLY A 57 10.71 -2.18 -7.12
C GLY A 57 9.55 -2.79 -7.91
N PHE A 58 8.41 -3.02 -7.27
CA PHE A 58 7.19 -3.53 -7.91
C PHE A 58 5.98 -2.61 -7.67
N ALA A 59 4.94 -2.79 -8.47
CA ALA A 59 3.61 -2.25 -8.24
C ALA A 59 2.56 -3.14 -8.92
N HIS A 60 1.33 -3.15 -8.42
CA HIS A 60 0.19 -3.74 -9.11
C HIS A 60 0.03 -3.14 -10.52
N LYS A 61 -0.37 -3.97 -11.48
CA LYS A 61 -0.65 -3.49 -12.86
C LYS A 61 -1.77 -2.45 -12.89
N SER A 62 -2.77 -2.64 -12.03
CA SER A 62 -3.84 -1.70 -11.73
C SER A 62 -4.41 -2.03 -10.35
N LEU A 63 -5.16 -1.12 -9.72
CA LEU A 63 -5.77 -1.40 -8.41
C LEU A 63 -6.77 -2.57 -8.43
N GLY A 64 -7.28 -2.98 -9.59
CA GLY A 64 -8.18 -4.13 -9.72
C GLY A 64 -7.46 -5.45 -10.01
N SER A 65 -6.13 -5.46 -10.11
CA SER A 65 -5.36 -6.62 -10.57
C SER A 65 -4.44 -7.14 -9.47
N ARG A 66 -4.54 -8.43 -9.18
CA ARG A 66 -3.59 -9.14 -8.29
C ARG A 66 -2.19 -9.29 -8.87
N ARG A 67 -2.03 -9.11 -10.20
CA ARG A 67 -0.73 -9.18 -10.88
C ARG A 67 0.07 -7.90 -10.63
N VAL A 68 1.36 -8.06 -10.38
CA VAL A 68 2.34 -6.98 -10.26
C VAL A 68 3.18 -6.82 -11.53
N LYS A 69 3.85 -5.69 -11.65
CA LYS A 69 4.86 -5.36 -12.66
C LYS A 69 6.06 -4.71 -11.97
N ARG A 70 7.24 -4.85 -12.57
CA ARG A 70 8.44 -4.12 -12.14
C ARG A 70 8.27 -2.63 -12.43
N VAL A 71 8.73 -1.79 -11.52
CA VAL A 71 8.77 -0.32 -11.70
C VAL A 71 10.18 0.20 -11.99
N ARG A 72 11.20 -0.65 -11.83
CA ARG A 72 12.60 -0.36 -12.14
C ARG A 72 13.34 -1.61 -12.61
N ASN A 73 14.46 -1.42 -13.29
CA ASN A 73 15.39 -2.49 -13.67
C ASN A 73 16.13 -3.04 -12.43
N GLU A 74 16.64 -4.25 -12.54
CA GLU A 74 17.54 -4.81 -11.53
C GLU A 74 18.90 -4.11 -11.59
N THR A 75 19.59 -4.11 -10.45
CA THR A 75 20.92 -3.52 -10.29
C THR A 75 21.80 -4.47 -9.51
N GLY A 76 23.10 -4.48 -9.82
CA GLY A 76 24.12 -5.16 -9.01
C GLY A 76 24.36 -4.48 -7.66
N ASN A 77 23.90 -3.23 -7.49
CA ASN A 77 24.09 -2.42 -6.28
C ASN A 77 22.73 -2.08 -5.61
N PRO A 78 22.02 -3.05 -5.02
CA PRO A 78 20.67 -2.83 -4.51
C PRO A 78 20.60 -1.81 -3.35
N LEU A 79 21.69 -1.66 -2.58
CA LEU A 79 21.74 -0.76 -1.42
C LEU A 79 21.88 0.72 -1.79
N GLU A 80 22.31 1.04 -3.01
CA GLU A 80 22.36 2.42 -3.51
C GLU A 80 20.96 2.95 -3.84
N VAL A 81 19.99 2.06 -4.05
CA VAL A 81 18.63 2.43 -4.41
C VAL A 81 17.78 2.61 -3.15
N LYS A 82 17.53 3.87 -2.81
CA LYS A 82 16.62 4.23 -1.70
C LYS A 82 15.17 4.13 -2.15
N ASP A 83 14.30 3.67 -1.26
CA ASP A 83 12.86 3.76 -1.48
C ASP A 83 12.37 5.20 -1.28
N GLU A 84 11.34 5.59 -2.03
CA GLU A 84 10.89 6.99 -2.11
C GLU A 84 10.40 7.56 -0.77
N LEU A 85 9.89 6.70 0.11
CA LEU A 85 9.24 7.10 1.37
C LEU A 85 10.10 6.81 2.61
N GLY A 86 11.30 6.23 2.44
CA GLY A 86 12.19 5.85 3.55
C GLY A 86 11.61 4.79 4.50
N LEU A 87 10.75 3.91 4.00
CA LEU A 87 10.04 2.87 4.74
C LEU A 87 10.84 1.58 4.93
N LEU A 88 11.93 1.35 4.17
CA LEU A 88 12.80 0.19 4.37
C LEU A 88 13.59 0.29 5.68
N HIS A 89 14.08 1.49 6.02
CA HIS A 89 14.86 1.75 7.23
C HIS A 89 14.32 2.98 7.99
N PRO A 90 13.09 2.90 8.52
CA PRO A 90 12.40 4.05 9.06
C PRO A 90 12.79 4.32 10.52
N ALA A 91 12.66 5.57 10.96
CA ALA A 91 12.96 5.98 12.33
C ALA A 91 12.14 5.21 13.40
N PHE A 92 10.91 4.80 13.08
CA PHE A 92 10.05 4.06 14.02
C PHE A 92 10.52 2.61 14.27
N LYS A 93 11.55 2.12 13.57
CA LYS A 93 12.23 0.84 13.83
C LYS A 93 13.67 1.03 14.33
N ALA A 94 14.12 2.26 14.55
CA ALA A 94 15.50 2.51 14.96
C ALA A 94 15.78 1.88 16.34
N VAL A 95 16.80 1.03 16.41
CA VAL A 95 17.31 0.49 17.67
C VAL A 95 18.28 1.51 18.26
N LYS A 96 18.05 1.93 19.52
CA LYS A 96 19.04 2.73 20.24
C LYS A 96 20.24 1.83 20.57
N VAL A 97 21.32 1.99 19.84
CA VAL A 97 22.60 1.39 20.21
C VAL A 97 23.19 2.25 21.33
N SER A 98 23.28 1.71 22.55
CA SER A 98 24.07 2.35 23.60
C SER A 98 25.53 2.31 23.16
N SER A 99 26.13 3.48 22.98
CA SER A 99 27.58 3.58 22.84
C SER A 99 28.23 3.11 24.14
N SER A 100 28.96 1.99 24.09
CA SER A 100 29.91 1.61 25.12
C SER A 100 31.08 2.59 25.18
#